data_AF-A0A537TUP6-F1
#
_entry.id   AF-A0A537TUP6-F1
#
_cell.length_a   1.000
_cell.length_b   1.000
_cell.length_c   1.000
_cell.angle_alpha   90.00
_cell.angle_beta   90.00
_cell.angle_gamma   90.00
#
_symmetry.space_group_name_H-M   'P 1'
#
loop_
_entity.id
_entity.type
_entity.pdbx_description
1 polymer ?
#
loop_
_entity_poly.entity_id
_entity_poly.type
_entity_poly.pdbx_seq_one_letter_code
_entity_poly.pdbx_strand_id
1 'polypeptide(L)' 'PVGSEAETLLARAVDALPLSARGRARVARVATTVAALAGAGTVEPAHMAEALAYRSPADVR' A
#
# COMPACT_ATOMS: atom_id res chain seq x y z
N PRO A 1 -12.14 4.23 -2.96
CA PRO A 1 -11.74 3.32 -4.07
C PRO A 1 -10.22 3.39 -4.25
N VAL A 2 -9.58 2.37 -4.83
CA VAL A 2 -8.14 2.44 -5.15
C VAL A 2 -7.97 3.04 -6.55
N GLY A 3 -7.12 4.06 -6.68
CA GLY A 3 -6.81 4.66 -7.98
C GLY A 3 -5.94 3.73 -8.83
N SER A 4 -6.09 3.77 -10.15
CA SER A 4 -5.35 2.92 -11.08
C SER A 4 -3.82 3.04 -10.95
N GLU A 5 -3.31 4.25 -10.67
CA GLU A 5 -1.89 4.48 -10.43
C GLU A 5 -1.41 3.85 -9.11
N ALA A 6 -2.25 3.89 -8.08
CA ALA A 6 -1.96 3.22 -6.81
C ALA A 6 -2.00 1.70 -6.95
N GLU A 7 -2.93 1.16 -7.75
CA GLU A 7 -2.95 -0.27 -8.10
C GLU A 7 -1.70 -0.67 -8.88
N THR A 8 -1.25 0.16 -9.82
CA THR A 8 -0.03 -0.06 -10.60
C THR A 8 1.19 -0.06 -9.69
N LEU A 9 1.27 0.87 -8.72
CA LEU A 9 2.34 0.90 -7.73
C LEU A 9 2.34 -0.37 -6.87
N LEU A 10 1.16 -0.80 -6.40
CA LEU A 10 1.03 -2.03 -5.63
C LEU A 10 1.43 -3.27 -6.43
N ALA A 11 1.07 -3.36 -7.71
CA ALA A 11 1.46 -4.46 -8.58
C ALA A 11 2.99 -4.55 -8.71
N ARG A 12 3.65 -3.43 -9.02
CA ARG A 12 5.13 -3.36 -9.09
C ARG A 12 5.78 -3.72 -7.75
N ALA A 13 5.19 -3.29 -6.64
CA ALA A 13 5.69 -3.61 -5.31
C ALA A 13 5.55 -5.10 -4.96
N VAL A 14 4.52 -5.80 -5.46
CA VAL A 14 4.37 -7.26 -5.30
C VAL A 14 5.44 -8.01 -6.10
N ASP A 15 5.90 -7.48 -7.23
CA ASP A 15 7.00 -8.09 -7.98
C ASP A 15 8.36 -7.88 -7.28
N ALA A 16 8.55 -6.70 -6.66
CA ALA A 16 9.80 -6.33 -6.00
C ALA A 16 9.92 -6.84 -4.55
N LEU A 17 8.80 -6.96 -3.83
CA LEU A 17 8.72 -7.43 -2.46
C LEU A 17 7.95 -8.76 -2.46
N PRO A 18 8.39 -9.82 -1.73
CA PRO A 18 7.69 -11.10 -1.69
C PRO A 18 6.39 -11.03 -0.88
N LEU A 19 5.41 -10.26 -1.38
CA LEU A 19 4.10 -10.09 -0.77
C LEU A 19 3.23 -11.29 -1.10
N SER A 20 2.86 -12.06 -0.07
CA SER A 20 1.76 -13.02 -0.22
C SER A 20 0.46 -12.30 -0.61
N ALA A 21 -0.53 -13.04 -1.11
CA ALA A 21 -1.87 -12.49 -1.37
C ALA A 21 -2.45 -11.75 -0.14
N ARG A 22 -2.26 -12.30 1.06
CA ARG A 22 -2.63 -11.64 2.33
C ARG A 22 -1.82 -10.36 2.57
N GLY A 23 -0.56 -10.35 2.16
CA GLY A 23 0.29 -9.18 2.26
C GLY A 23 -0.13 -8.04 1.36
N ARG A 24 -0.43 -8.34 0.09
CA ARG A 24 -1.04 -7.39 -0.85
C ARG A 24 -2.34 -6.81 -0.29
N ALA A 25 -3.24 -7.66 0.21
CA ALA A 25 -4.51 -7.22 0.81
C ALA A 25 -4.31 -6.35 2.06
N ARG A 26 -3.28 -6.64 2.88
CA ARG A 26 -2.95 -5.80 4.05
C ARG A 26 -2.48 -4.42 3.61
N VAL A 27 -1.60 -4.34 2.62
CA VAL A 27 -1.10 -3.04 2.10
C VAL A 27 -2.26 -2.20 1.55
N ALA A 28 -3.15 -2.79 0.75
CA ALA A 28 -4.31 -2.07 0.21
C ALA A 28 -5.24 -1.52 1.33
N ARG A 29 -5.44 -2.29 2.41
CA ARG A 29 -6.23 -1.83 3.58
C ARG A 29 -5.55 -0.68 4.31
N VAL A 30 -4.24 -0.78 4.55
CA VAL A 30 -3.47 0.30 5.19
C VAL A 30 -3.51 1.56 4.33
N ALA A 31 -3.31 1.45 3.02
CA ALA A 31 -3.38 2.59 2.09
C ALA A 31 -4.77 3.25 2.12
N THR A 32 -5.84 2.46 2.28
CA THR A 32 -7.20 2.99 2.46
C THR A 32 -7.34 3.79 3.75
N THR A 33 -6.75 3.30 4.85
CA THR A 33 -6.73 4.05 6.12
C THR A 33 -5.92 5.34 5.99
N VAL A 34 -4.75 5.30 5.37
CA VAL A 34 -3.91 6.49 5.14
C VAL A 34 -4.68 7.53 4.32
N ALA A 35 -5.32 7.12 3.22
CA ALA A 35 -6.15 8.02 2.42
C ALA A 35 -7.30 8.64 3.22
N ALA A 36 -7.97 7.85 4.06
CA ALA A 36 -9.03 8.35 4.92
C ALA A 36 -8.53 9.36 5.96
N LEU A 37 -7.36 9.13 6.56
CA LEU A 37 -6.73 10.08 7.49
C LEU A 37 -6.30 11.38 6.79
N ALA A 38 -5.92 11.30 5.52
CA ALA A 38 -5.62 12.46 4.68
C ALA A 38 -6.89 13.17 4.15
N GLY A 39 -8.10 12.67 4.42
CA GLY A 39 -9.35 13.21 3.89
C GLY A 39 -9.55 12.95 2.38
N ALA A 40 -8.80 12.04 1.79
CA ALA A 40 -8.87 11.72 0.37
C ALA A 40 -9.95 10.66 0.08
N GLY A 41 -10.82 10.94 -0.91
CA GLY A 41 -11.86 10.00 -1.36
C GLY A 41 -11.35 8.80 -2.17
N THR A 42 -10.10 8.88 -2.65
CA THR A 42 -9.45 7.85 -3.48
C THR A 42 -8.06 7.57 -2.94
N VAL A 43 -7.65 6.30 -2.98
CA VAL A 43 -6.27 5.92 -2.64
C VAL A 43 -5.37 6.28 -3.81
N GLU A 44 -4.57 7.33 -3.62
CA GLU A 44 -3.53 7.80 -4.52
C GLU A 44 -2.19 7.07 -4.30
N PRO A 45 -1.23 7.17 -5.25
CA PRO A 45 0.07 6.54 -5.12
C PRO A 45 0.82 6.88 -3.83
N ALA A 46 0.69 8.11 -3.31
CA ALA A 46 1.33 8.52 -2.06
C ALA A 46 0.86 7.68 -0.85
N HIS A 47 -0.45 7.45 -0.71
CA HIS A 47 -1.00 6.63 0.37
C HIS A 47 -0.56 5.16 0.26
N MET A 48 -0.45 4.65 -0.98
CA MET A 48 0.03 3.30 -1.23
C MET A 48 1.53 3.16 -0.92
N ALA A 49 2.35 4.16 -1.27
CA ALA A 49 3.76 4.21 -0.95
C ALA A 49 3.99 4.21 0.57
N GLU A 50 3.23 5.01 1.33
CA GLU A 50 3.29 5.03 2.78
C GLU A 50 2.90 3.67 3.39
N ALA A 51 1.82 3.06 2.89
CA ALA A 51 1.40 1.72 3.32
C ALA A 51 2.45 0.63 3.06
N LEU A 52 3.20 0.74 1.96
CA LEU A 52 4.33 -0.14 1.65
C LEU A 52 5.52 0.11 2.58
N ALA A 53 5.81 1.38 2.93
CA ALA A 53 6.90 1.75 3.82
C ALA A 53 6.72 1.18 5.24
N TYR A 54 5.48 1.13 5.77
CA TYR A 54 5.18 0.48 7.05
C TYR A 54 5.47 -1.03 7.08
N ARG A 55 5.73 -1.63 5.91
CA ARG A 55 6.06 -3.05 5.80
C ARG A 55 7.55 -3.35 5.93
N SER A 56 8.39 -2.34 6.19
CA SER A 56 9.83 -2.50 6.26
C SER A 56 10.21 -3.61 7.26
N PRO A 57 11.01 -4.61 6.84
CA PRO A 57 11.47 -5.69 7.71
C PRO A 57 12.47 -5.22 8.78
N ALA A 58 12.85 -3.94 8.80
CA ALA A 58 13.83 -3.39 9.73
C ALA A 58 13.42 -3.53 11.22
N ASP A 59 12.13 -3.67 11.50
CA ASP A 59 11.59 -3.83 12.86
C ASP A 59 11.51 -5.31 13.31
N VAL A 60 11.90 -6.26 12.45
CA VAL A 60 12.05 -7.67 12.79
C VAL A 60 13.55 -8.00 12.87
N ARG A 61 14.23 -7.43 13.86
CA ARG A 61 15.56 -7.84 14.30
C ARG A 61 15.49 -8.34 15.73
#